data_AF-A0A7Y7EBN9-F1
#
_entry.id   AF-A0A7Y7EBN9-F1
#
_cell.length_a   1.000
_cell.length_b   1.000
_cell.length_c   1.000
_cell.angle_alpha   90.00
_cell.angle_beta   90.00
_cell.angle_gamma   90.00
#
_symmetry.space_group_name_H-M   'P 1'
#
loop_
_entity.id
_entity.type
_entity.pdbx_description
1 polymer ?
#
loop_
_entity_poly.entity_id
_entity_poly.type
_entity_poly.pdbx_seq_one_letter_code
_entity_poly.pdbx_strand_id
1 'polypeptide(L)'
;MSYIDSFDHEYIGQLGYLPIYHPLETLEHVKWGDYDFGADPTNLVLGGGSGEHPGLVLHHLESFVAKFLLDRITEDDEKLMSEDDRSFVVDLAFVNYSELLEFCDWRISEIASFYEMAKSSAMNFPLYEDEMMEEWLVKSIGELVYYSLPDLNPEHERLSKIFEDCEIHPVMRNVTVSPPGYPTRGGRQVINGKTVWGHHRF
;
A
#
# COMPACT_ATOMS: atom_id res chain seq x y z
N MET A 1 -4.53 -16.11 15.58
CA MET A 1 -4.78 -14.71 15.91
C MET A 1 -3.50 -14.02 15.56
N SER A 2 -3.58 -13.13 14.57
CA SER A 2 -2.41 -12.48 14.00
C SER A 2 -1.98 -11.31 14.89
N TYR A 3 -0.72 -10.88 14.85
CA TYR A 3 -0.24 -9.75 15.65
C TYR A 3 -1.09 -8.48 15.44
N ILE A 4 -1.55 -8.24 14.21
CA ILE A 4 -2.47 -7.12 13.87
C ILE A 4 -3.74 -7.10 14.74
N ASP A 5 -4.24 -8.27 15.19
CA ASP A 5 -5.46 -8.38 16.00
C ASP A 5 -5.26 -7.87 17.45
N SER A 6 -4.02 -7.52 17.84
CA SER A 6 -3.68 -7.10 19.21
C SER A 6 -3.79 -5.60 19.46
N PHE A 7 -4.07 -4.79 18.42
CA PHE A 7 -4.12 -3.34 18.48
C PHE A 7 -5.19 -2.75 17.55
N ASP A 8 -5.55 -1.48 17.78
CA ASP A 8 -6.55 -0.79 16.98
C ASP A 8 -6.00 -0.47 15.57
N HIS A 9 -6.71 -0.94 14.54
CA HIS A 9 -6.34 -0.79 13.15
C HIS A 9 -7.58 -0.69 12.25
N GLU A 10 -7.39 -0.08 11.08
CA GLU A 10 -8.37 -0.08 10.00
C GLU A 10 -7.95 -1.05 8.89
N TYR A 11 -8.89 -1.83 8.37
CA TYR A 11 -8.68 -2.61 7.15
C TYR A 11 -8.91 -1.75 5.91
N ILE A 12 -7.88 -1.60 5.08
CA ILE A 12 -7.91 -0.77 3.88
C ILE A 12 -8.34 -1.61 2.66
N GLY A 13 -7.74 -2.78 2.49
CA GLY A 13 -7.91 -3.56 1.27
C GLY A 13 -6.97 -4.74 1.18
N GLN A 14 -6.73 -5.21 -0.05
CA GLN A 14 -5.88 -6.38 -0.33
C GLN A 14 -4.98 -6.15 -1.54
N LEU A 15 -3.73 -6.57 -1.42
CA LEU A 15 -2.78 -6.74 -2.52
C LEU A 15 -2.56 -8.24 -2.75
N GLY A 16 -3.21 -8.79 -3.78
CA GLY A 16 -3.23 -10.23 -4.00
C GLY A 16 -3.82 -10.96 -2.78
N TYR A 17 -3.04 -11.84 -2.16
CA TYR A 17 -3.46 -12.53 -0.94
C TYR A 17 -3.18 -11.77 0.36
N LEU A 18 -2.41 -10.67 0.32
CA LEU A 18 -2.01 -9.93 1.51
C LEU A 18 -3.04 -8.85 1.84
N PRO A 19 -3.64 -8.86 3.04
CA PRO A 19 -4.44 -7.72 3.52
C PRO A 19 -3.55 -6.51 3.79
N ILE A 20 -4.13 -5.31 3.68
CA ILE A 20 -3.50 -4.03 3.98
C ILE A 20 -4.27 -3.39 5.13
N TYR A 21 -3.53 -2.96 6.14
CA TYR A 21 -4.05 -2.32 7.34
C TYR A 21 -3.39 -0.96 7.57
N HIS A 22 -4.14 -0.05 8.21
CA HIS A 22 -3.66 1.23 8.72
C HIS A 22 -3.71 1.20 10.26
N PRO A 23 -2.56 1.26 10.95
CA PRO A 23 -2.55 1.35 12.42
C PRO A 23 -3.19 2.65 12.90
N LEU A 24 -3.99 2.58 13.97
CA LEU A 24 -4.63 3.76 14.58
C LEU A 24 -3.93 4.21 15.86
N GLU A 25 -2.98 3.42 16.34
CA GLU A 25 -2.16 3.71 17.50
C GLU A 25 -0.68 3.43 17.24
N THR A 26 0.20 4.03 18.04
CA THR A 26 1.64 3.81 17.97
C THR A 26 2.02 2.55 18.75
N LEU A 27 2.62 1.61 18.05
CA LEU A 27 3.23 0.40 18.60
C LEU A 27 4.72 0.64 18.75
N GLU A 28 5.25 0.44 19.96
CA GLU A 28 6.66 0.66 20.21
C GLU A 28 7.52 -0.24 19.30
N HIS A 29 8.55 0.39 18.71
CA HIS A 29 9.47 -0.31 17.84
C HIS A 29 10.16 -1.46 18.57
N VAL A 30 9.83 -2.66 18.13
CA VAL A 30 10.72 -3.79 18.18
C VAL A 30 11.81 -3.56 17.11
N LYS A 31 12.97 -4.18 17.27
CA LYS A 31 14.10 -4.07 16.33
C LYS A 31 13.63 -4.23 14.87
N TRP A 32 14.20 -3.47 13.93
CA TRP A 32 13.84 -3.56 12.51
C TRP A 32 13.88 -5.00 11.98
N GLY A 33 12.75 -5.47 11.44
CA GLY A 33 12.60 -6.81 10.88
C GLY A 33 12.53 -7.94 11.92
N ASP A 34 12.19 -7.65 13.19
CA ASP A 34 11.93 -8.69 14.21
C ASP A 34 10.63 -9.47 13.90
N TYR A 35 10.31 -10.42 14.77
CA TYR A 35 9.14 -11.29 14.66
C TYR A 35 7.81 -10.52 14.72
N ASP A 36 7.68 -9.65 15.73
CA ASP A 36 6.62 -8.67 15.84
C ASP A 36 7.18 -7.30 15.42
N PHE A 37 6.32 -6.44 14.86
CA PHE A 37 6.74 -5.18 14.25
C PHE A 37 6.33 -3.96 15.07
N GLY A 38 7.10 -2.88 14.96
CA GLY A 38 6.64 -1.55 15.35
C GLY A 38 5.94 -0.86 14.18
N ALA A 39 4.90 -0.09 14.46
CA ALA A 39 4.22 0.74 13.47
C ALA A 39 3.49 1.89 14.15
N ASP A 40 3.29 2.99 13.44
CA ASP A 40 2.49 4.11 13.90
C ASP A 40 1.46 4.54 12.84
N PRO A 41 0.58 5.51 13.13
CA PRO A 41 -0.47 5.94 12.20
C PRO A 41 0.02 6.59 10.89
N THR A 42 1.32 6.77 10.69
CA THR A 42 1.90 7.20 9.42
C THR A 42 2.28 6.03 8.51
N ASN A 43 2.17 4.79 9.00
CA ASN A 43 2.51 3.58 8.25
C ASN A 43 1.30 2.91 7.60
N LEU A 44 1.57 2.05 6.62
CA LEU A 44 0.67 0.97 6.23
C LEU A 44 1.33 -0.37 6.55
N VAL A 45 0.53 -1.40 6.81
CA VAL A 45 1.01 -2.76 7.10
C VAL A 45 0.38 -3.74 6.12
N LEU A 46 1.21 -4.52 5.43
CA LEU A 46 0.78 -5.65 4.62
C LEU A 46 0.93 -6.94 5.43
N GLY A 47 -0.03 -7.85 5.28
CA GLY A 47 -0.09 -9.06 6.11
C GLY A 47 -0.50 -8.72 7.54
N GLY A 48 -0.08 -9.52 8.52
CA GLY A 48 -0.58 -9.34 9.89
C GLY A 48 0.36 -9.81 10.99
N GLY A 49 1.64 -10.00 10.69
CA GLY A 49 2.66 -10.41 11.64
C GLY A 49 2.54 -11.87 12.10
N SER A 50 2.97 -12.14 13.33
CA SER A 50 2.95 -13.48 13.92
C SER A 50 1.59 -14.16 13.80
N GLY A 51 1.46 -15.16 12.91
CA GLY A 51 0.17 -15.79 12.60
C GLY A 51 0.05 -16.33 11.17
N GLU A 52 -0.94 -15.82 10.42
CA GLU A 52 -1.28 -16.33 9.08
C GLU A 52 -0.35 -15.82 7.97
N HIS A 53 0.07 -14.56 8.04
CA HIS A 53 0.94 -13.92 7.07
C HIS A 53 1.96 -13.02 7.79
N PRO A 54 3.26 -13.10 7.45
CA PRO A 54 4.27 -12.24 8.06
C PRO A 54 3.95 -10.75 7.82
N GLY A 55 4.48 -9.88 8.67
CA GLY A 55 4.23 -8.45 8.60
C GLY A 55 5.17 -7.75 7.63
N LEU A 56 4.66 -6.81 6.85
CA LEU A 56 5.48 -5.89 6.07
C LEU A 56 5.03 -4.47 6.38
N VAL A 57 5.87 -3.72 7.11
CA VAL A 57 5.58 -2.32 7.45
C VAL A 57 6.12 -1.42 6.34
N LEU A 58 5.26 -0.52 5.87
CA LEU A 58 5.54 0.47 4.84
C LEU A 58 5.77 1.83 5.50
N HIS A 59 6.97 2.35 5.31
CA HIS A 59 7.45 3.61 5.88
C HIS A 59 7.55 4.69 4.80
N HIS A 60 7.46 5.97 5.17
CA HIS A 60 7.67 7.10 4.26
C HIS A 60 6.78 7.04 3.00
N LEU A 61 5.45 6.99 3.19
CA LEU A 61 4.47 6.81 2.11
C LEU A 61 4.53 7.91 1.04
N GLU A 62 5.07 9.09 1.36
CA GLU A 62 5.41 10.15 0.41
C GLU A 62 6.35 9.67 -0.71
N SER A 63 7.32 8.80 -0.38
CA SER A 63 8.28 8.23 -1.32
C SER A 63 7.61 7.28 -2.31
N PHE A 64 6.58 6.55 -1.84
CA PHE A 64 5.80 5.64 -2.66
C PHE A 64 4.99 6.41 -3.69
N VAL A 65 4.34 7.50 -3.26
CA VAL A 65 3.60 8.38 -4.16
C VAL A 65 4.54 9.05 -5.17
N ALA A 66 5.68 9.59 -4.73
CA ALA A 66 6.65 10.21 -5.63
C ALA A 66 7.15 9.23 -6.72
N LYS A 67 7.47 7.99 -6.33
CA LYS A 67 7.89 6.94 -7.27
C LYS A 67 6.79 6.58 -8.26
N PHE A 68 5.54 6.46 -7.80
CA PHE A 68 4.39 6.25 -8.70
C PHE A 68 4.24 7.41 -9.68
N LEU A 69 4.22 8.66 -9.22
CA LEU A 69 4.01 9.83 -10.08
C LEU A 69 5.12 9.99 -11.13
N LEU A 70 6.39 9.81 -10.75
CA LEU A 70 7.51 9.85 -11.72
C LEU A 70 7.39 8.76 -12.79
N ASP A 71 6.91 7.57 -12.45
CA ASP A 71 6.71 6.47 -13.42
C ASP A 71 5.55 6.73 -14.39
N ARG A 72 4.74 7.78 -14.15
CA ARG A 72 3.55 8.13 -14.94
C ARG A 72 3.74 9.32 -15.86
N ILE A 73 4.75 10.15 -15.63
CA ILE A 73 5.00 11.32 -16.47
C ILE A 73 5.82 10.96 -17.71
N THR A 74 5.65 11.76 -18.76
CA THR A 74 6.47 11.68 -19.97
C THR A 74 7.77 12.47 -19.83
N GLU A 75 8.72 12.27 -20.74
CA GLU A 75 9.93 13.11 -20.80
C GLU A 75 9.60 14.60 -21.03
N ASP A 76 8.48 14.90 -21.69
CA ASP A 76 8.08 16.28 -21.95
C ASP A 76 7.46 16.92 -20.70
N ASP A 77 6.69 16.17 -19.91
CA ASP A 77 6.22 16.60 -18.60
C ASP A 77 7.41 16.88 -17.66
N GLU A 78 8.42 15.99 -17.64
CA GLU A 78 9.62 16.16 -16.82
C GLU A 78 10.39 17.45 -17.17
N LYS A 79 10.42 17.85 -18.45
CA LYS A 79 11.07 19.10 -18.90
C LYS A 79 10.31 20.36 -18.48
N LEU A 80 9.02 20.25 -18.19
CA LEU A 80 8.20 21.37 -17.71
C LEU A 80 8.35 21.61 -16.21
N MET A 81 8.84 20.60 -15.46
CA MET A 81 9.14 20.75 -14.04
C MET A 81 10.27 21.75 -13.80
N SER A 82 10.13 22.54 -12.74
CA SER A 82 11.25 23.36 -12.26
C SER A 82 12.39 22.46 -11.76
N GLU A 83 13.63 22.96 -11.78
CA GLU A 83 14.78 22.21 -11.26
C GLU A 83 14.60 21.85 -9.77
N ASP A 84 14.06 22.77 -8.99
CA ASP A 84 13.78 22.58 -7.56
C ASP A 84 12.71 21.49 -7.33
N ASP A 85 11.62 21.50 -8.10
CA ASP A 85 10.57 20.47 -8.00
C ASP A 85 11.09 19.11 -8.46
N ARG A 86 11.86 19.09 -9.55
CA ARG A 86 12.48 17.85 -10.05
C ARG A 86 13.43 17.25 -9.02
N SER A 87 14.30 18.07 -8.42
CA SER A 87 15.21 17.60 -7.36
C SER A 87 14.43 17.04 -6.18
N PHE A 88 13.42 17.76 -5.71
CA PHE A 88 12.58 17.33 -4.59
C PHE A 88 11.90 15.98 -4.85
N VAL A 89 11.27 15.81 -6.01
CA VAL A 89 10.57 14.56 -6.33
C VAL A 89 11.56 13.40 -6.50
N VAL A 90 12.71 13.63 -7.13
CA VAL A 90 13.77 12.62 -7.26
C VAL A 90 14.30 12.19 -5.89
N ASP A 91 14.54 13.14 -4.98
CA ASP A 91 15.02 12.84 -3.63
C ASP A 91 14.03 11.96 -2.86
N LEU A 92 12.72 12.18 -3.03
CA LEU A 92 11.67 11.32 -2.44
C LEU A 92 11.58 9.96 -3.14
N ALA A 93 11.61 9.92 -4.48
CA ALA A 93 11.31 8.71 -5.23
C ALA A 93 12.43 7.66 -5.22
N PHE A 94 13.68 8.07 -4.95
CA PHE A 94 14.86 7.20 -5.02
C PHE A 94 15.49 6.93 -3.65
N VAL A 95 14.67 6.90 -2.59
CA VAL A 95 15.05 6.39 -1.26
C VAL A 95 15.34 4.88 -1.34
N ASN A 96 16.27 4.41 -0.51
CA ASN A 96 16.61 2.99 -0.46
C ASN A 96 15.42 2.15 0.04
N TYR A 97 15.07 1.09 -0.67
CA TYR A 97 13.97 0.20 -0.29
C TYR A 97 14.12 -0.37 1.13
N SER A 98 15.32 -0.52 1.67
CA SER A 98 15.52 -0.97 3.05
C SER A 98 15.06 0.04 4.11
N GLU A 99 14.83 1.30 3.73
CA GLU A 99 14.26 2.35 4.58
C GLU A 99 12.74 2.45 4.42
N LEU A 100 12.21 1.94 3.30
CA LEU A 100 10.78 1.99 2.96
C LEU A 100 10.03 0.71 3.38
N LEU A 101 10.70 -0.44 3.27
CA LEU A 101 10.11 -1.77 3.37
C LEU A 101 10.75 -2.54 4.53
N GLU A 102 9.98 -2.69 5.61
CA GLU A 102 10.38 -3.49 6.75
C GLU A 102 9.71 -4.86 6.70
N PHE A 103 10.46 -5.87 6.25
CA PHE A 103 9.99 -7.26 6.22
C PHE A 103 10.17 -7.93 7.60
N CYS A 104 9.09 -8.14 8.33
CA CYS A 104 9.05 -8.72 9.68
C CYS A 104 8.65 -10.20 9.64
N ASP A 105 9.54 -11.08 10.10
CA ASP A 105 9.39 -12.56 10.03
C ASP A 105 9.22 -13.15 8.62
N TRP A 106 9.63 -12.43 7.57
CA TRP A 106 9.60 -12.98 6.21
C TRP A 106 10.75 -13.96 6.01
N ARG A 107 10.42 -15.19 5.64
CA ARG A 107 11.42 -16.17 5.19
C ARG A 107 11.44 -16.20 3.67
N ILE A 108 12.45 -16.86 3.12
CA ILE A 108 12.67 -16.95 1.67
C ILE A 108 11.43 -17.53 0.96
N SER A 109 10.71 -18.45 1.60
CA SER A 109 9.45 -19.02 1.08
C SER A 109 8.35 -17.98 0.88
N GLU A 110 8.20 -17.06 1.83
CA GLU A 110 7.20 -16.00 1.80
C GLU A 110 7.59 -14.94 0.77
N ILE A 111 8.88 -14.59 0.68
CA ILE A 111 9.40 -13.70 -0.38
C ILE A 111 9.15 -14.31 -1.75
N ALA A 112 9.44 -15.61 -1.93
CA ALA A 112 9.18 -16.31 -3.20
C ALA A 112 7.69 -16.36 -3.54
N SER A 113 6.83 -16.58 -2.55
CA SER A 113 5.36 -16.61 -2.75
C SER A 113 4.81 -15.24 -3.13
N PHE A 114 5.34 -14.18 -2.52
CA PHE A 114 4.98 -12.80 -2.85
C PHE A 114 5.46 -12.42 -4.26
N TYR A 115 6.68 -12.81 -4.64
CA TYR A 115 7.20 -12.63 -6.00
C TYR A 115 6.33 -13.35 -7.06
N GLU A 116 5.95 -14.61 -6.82
CA GLU A 116 5.07 -15.36 -7.73
C GLU A 116 3.68 -14.73 -7.82
N MET A 117 3.15 -14.21 -6.71
CA MET A 117 1.88 -13.49 -6.72
C MET A 117 1.97 -12.19 -7.53
N ALA A 118 3.05 -11.42 -7.35
CA ALA A 118 3.28 -10.18 -8.10
C ALA A 118 3.32 -10.43 -9.61
N LYS A 119 3.92 -11.55 -10.06
CA LYS A 119 3.99 -11.96 -11.48
C LYS A 119 2.71 -12.56 -12.04
N SER A 120 1.75 -12.87 -11.19
CA SER A 120 0.53 -13.55 -11.61
C SER A 120 -0.24 -12.71 -12.63
N SER A 121 -0.73 -13.35 -13.69
CA SER A 121 -1.62 -12.71 -14.67
C SER A 121 -3.00 -12.35 -14.10
N ALA A 122 -3.29 -12.73 -12.85
CA ALA A 122 -4.45 -12.27 -12.11
C ALA A 122 -4.30 -10.85 -11.55
N MET A 123 -3.06 -10.32 -11.47
CA MET A 123 -2.82 -8.92 -11.12
C MET A 123 -3.22 -8.01 -12.29
N ASN A 124 -3.78 -6.84 -11.99
CA ASN A 124 -4.13 -5.86 -13.03
C ASN A 124 -2.87 -5.33 -13.73
N PHE A 125 -1.83 -5.09 -12.95
CA PHE A 125 -0.51 -4.71 -13.44
C PHE A 125 0.53 -5.67 -12.85
N PRO A 126 0.79 -6.82 -13.49
CA PRO A 126 1.76 -7.81 -12.98
C PRO A 126 3.20 -7.29 -12.99
N LEU A 127 4.04 -7.86 -12.13
CA LEU A 127 5.48 -7.66 -12.13
C LEU A 127 6.10 -8.22 -13.42
N TYR A 128 6.83 -7.40 -14.16
CA TYR A 128 7.54 -7.78 -15.39
C TYR A 128 9.00 -8.19 -15.12
N GLU A 129 9.65 -8.82 -16.11
CA GLU A 129 11.00 -9.41 -15.94
C GLU A 129 12.10 -8.38 -15.69
N ASP A 130 11.90 -7.14 -16.13
CA ASP A 130 12.83 -6.02 -16.04
C ASP A 130 12.60 -5.14 -14.79
N GLU A 131 11.60 -5.45 -13.98
CA GLU A 131 11.22 -4.69 -12.80
C GLU A 131 11.58 -5.43 -11.51
N MET A 132 12.04 -4.68 -10.50
CA MET A 132 12.26 -5.20 -9.16
C MET A 132 10.94 -5.33 -8.40
N MET A 133 10.78 -6.38 -7.60
CA MET A 133 9.55 -6.63 -6.82
C MET A 133 9.22 -5.48 -5.87
N GLU A 134 10.24 -4.91 -5.24
CA GLU A 134 10.12 -3.76 -4.35
C GLU A 134 9.63 -2.53 -5.11
N GLU A 135 10.14 -2.29 -6.31
CA GLU A 135 9.71 -1.18 -7.18
C GLU A 135 8.24 -1.32 -7.57
N TRP A 136 7.84 -2.51 -7.99
CA TRP A 136 6.46 -2.84 -8.32
C TRP A 136 5.50 -2.62 -7.13
N LEU A 137 5.92 -3.06 -5.94
CA LEU A 137 5.15 -2.88 -4.71
C LEU A 137 5.03 -1.39 -4.37
N VAL A 138 6.14 -0.66 -4.41
CA VAL A 138 6.18 0.78 -4.10
C VAL A 138 5.23 1.55 -5.02
N LYS A 139 5.22 1.25 -6.32
CA LYS A 139 4.29 1.88 -7.27
C LYS A 139 2.83 1.47 -7.05
N SER A 140 2.59 0.20 -6.74
CA SER A 140 1.24 -0.31 -6.47
C SER A 140 0.60 0.36 -5.24
N ILE A 141 1.38 0.54 -4.18
CA ILE A 141 0.92 1.24 -2.97
C ILE A 141 0.94 2.76 -3.16
N GLY A 142 1.90 3.31 -3.91
CA GLY A 142 1.94 4.73 -4.25
C GLY A 142 0.67 5.20 -4.95
N GLU A 143 0.14 4.41 -5.89
CA GLU A 143 -1.16 4.68 -6.51
C GLU A 143 -2.30 4.67 -5.49
N LEU A 144 -2.35 3.67 -4.60
CA LEU A 144 -3.37 3.58 -3.55
C LEU A 144 -3.34 4.84 -2.66
N VAL A 145 -2.16 5.21 -2.17
CA VAL A 145 -1.99 6.36 -1.26
C VAL A 145 -2.37 7.65 -1.98
N TYR A 146 -1.92 7.85 -3.22
CA TYR A 146 -2.22 9.06 -3.98
C TYR A 146 -3.73 9.29 -4.18
N TYR A 147 -4.46 8.25 -4.59
CA TYR A 147 -5.88 8.40 -4.94
C TYR A 147 -6.85 8.16 -3.78
N SER A 148 -6.50 7.30 -2.82
CA SER A 148 -7.45 6.79 -1.82
C SER A 148 -7.08 7.13 -0.39
N LEU A 149 -5.80 7.40 -0.09
CA LEU A 149 -5.32 7.71 1.26
C LEU A 149 -4.42 8.96 1.28
N PRO A 150 -4.85 10.09 0.68
CA PRO A 150 -4.00 11.28 0.57
C PRO A 150 -3.57 11.84 1.93
N ASP A 151 -4.41 11.67 2.96
CA ASP A 151 -4.15 12.13 4.33
C ASP A 151 -2.96 11.42 5.00
N LEU A 152 -2.55 10.25 4.49
CA LEU A 152 -1.37 9.52 5.00
C LEU A 152 -0.06 9.98 4.36
N ASN A 153 -0.12 10.82 3.34
CA ASN A 153 1.06 11.36 2.67
C ASN A 153 1.29 12.82 3.09
N PRO A 154 2.33 13.12 3.90
CA PRO A 154 2.60 14.49 4.35
C PRO A 154 2.94 15.46 3.21
N GLU A 155 3.38 14.97 2.06
CA GLU A 155 3.73 15.76 0.87
C GLU A 155 2.63 15.74 -0.21
N HIS A 156 1.43 15.26 0.11
CA HIS A 156 0.35 15.11 -0.88
C HIS A 156 0.00 16.41 -1.60
N GLU A 157 -0.16 17.52 -0.86
CA GLU A 157 -0.49 18.82 -1.46
C GLU A 157 0.61 19.31 -2.41
N ARG A 158 1.87 19.15 -1.99
CA ARG A 158 3.03 19.59 -2.78
C ARG A 158 3.17 18.75 -4.05
N LEU A 159 3.12 17.42 -3.93
CA LEU A 159 3.18 16.52 -5.07
C LEU A 159 1.99 16.76 -6.01
N SER A 160 0.77 16.92 -5.49
CA SER A 160 -0.40 17.19 -6.34
C SER A 160 -0.25 18.47 -7.14
N LYS A 161 0.36 19.51 -6.56
CA LYS A 161 0.64 20.77 -7.26
C LYS A 161 1.73 20.61 -8.33
N ILE A 162 2.82 19.91 -8.02
CA ILE A 162 3.93 19.69 -8.96
C ILE A 162 3.43 18.96 -10.21
N PHE A 163 2.52 18.00 -10.03
CA PHE A 163 1.98 17.17 -11.10
C PHE A 163 0.61 17.63 -11.61
N GLU A 164 0.14 18.85 -11.28
CA GLU A 164 -1.23 19.29 -11.56
C GLU A 164 -1.57 19.35 -13.06
N ASP A 165 -0.56 19.67 -13.88
CA ASP A 165 -0.67 19.76 -15.33
C ASP A 165 -0.39 18.42 -16.04
N CYS A 166 0.00 17.38 -15.29
CA CYS A 166 0.31 16.06 -15.83
C CYS A 166 -0.97 15.22 -15.94
N GLU A 167 -1.17 14.54 -17.07
CA GLU A 167 -2.30 13.62 -17.22
C GLU A 167 -2.00 12.25 -16.58
N ILE A 168 -2.19 12.17 -15.26
CA ILE A 168 -1.92 10.95 -14.48
C ILE A 168 -3.22 10.19 -14.24
N HIS A 169 -3.24 8.91 -14.62
CA HIS A 169 -4.37 8.00 -14.44
C HIS A 169 -3.99 6.81 -13.56
N PRO A 170 -4.95 6.18 -12.86
CA PRO A 170 -4.70 4.93 -12.15
C PRO A 170 -4.48 3.78 -13.15
N VAL A 171 -3.30 3.18 -13.11
CA VAL A 171 -2.85 2.10 -14.00
C VAL A 171 -2.46 0.83 -13.26
N MET A 172 -1.93 0.92 -12.04
CA MET A 172 -1.46 -0.24 -11.27
C MET A 172 -2.67 -1.10 -10.90
N ARG A 173 -3.68 -0.51 -10.25
CA ARG A 173 -4.94 -1.14 -9.82
C ARG A 173 -4.76 -2.49 -9.14
N ASN A 174 -3.63 -2.69 -8.50
CA ASN A 174 -3.24 -3.96 -7.89
C ASN A 174 -3.88 -4.14 -6.50
N VAL A 175 -4.31 -3.04 -5.88
CA VAL A 175 -5.00 -3.06 -4.58
C VAL A 175 -6.51 -3.07 -4.78
N THR A 176 -7.17 -4.03 -4.14
CA THR A 176 -8.63 -4.09 -4.07
C THR A 176 -9.09 -3.46 -2.75
N VAL A 177 -9.86 -2.37 -2.84
CA VAL A 177 -10.47 -1.68 -1.69
C VAL A 177 -11.96 -2.00 -1.65
N SER A 178 -12.49 -2.29 -0.46
CA SER A 178 -13.94 -2.46 -0.30
C SER A 178 -14.62 -1.09 -0.32
N PRO A 179 -15.71 -0.90 -1.09
CA PRO A 179 -16.42 0.37 -1.10
C PRO A 179 -16.90 0.77 0.31
N PRO A 180 -16.90 2.06 0.66
CA PRO A 180 -17.45 2.52 1.93
C PRO A 180 -18.89 2.02 2.14
N GLY A 181 -19.17 1.48 3.32
CA GLY A 181 -20.47 0.91 3.67
C GLY A 181 -20.72 -0.52 3.15
N TYR A 182 -19.75 -1.14 2.47
CA TYR A 182 -19.85 -2.55 2.10
C TYR A 182 -19.78 -3.43 3.36
N PRO A 183 -20.70 -4.40 3.53
CA PRO A 183 -20.76 -5.18 4.76
C PRO A 183 -19.54 -6.09 4.91
N THR A 184 -18.84 -5.97 6.03
CA THR A 184 -17.64 -6.75 6.35
C THR A 184 -17.90 -8.25 6.49
N ARG A 185 -19.13 -8.67 6.85
CA ARG A 185 -19.60 -10.06 6.88
C ARG A 185 -21.10 -10.16 6.62
N GLY A 186 -21.58 -11.37 6.31
CA GLY A 186 -23.01 -11.70 6.31
C GLY A 186 -23.79 -11.36 5.04
N GLY A 187 -23.18 -10.59 4.11
CA GLY A 187 -23.67 -10.37 2.76
C GLY A 187 -25.16 -10.05 2.64
N ARG A 188 -25.71 -10.30 1.46
CA ARG A 188 -27.13 -10.19 1.18
C ARG A 188 -27.84 -11.45 1.68
N GLN A 189 -28.70 -11.33 2.70
CA GLN A 189 -29.50 -12.44 3.20
C GLN A 189 -30.93 -12.36 2.66
N VAL A 190 -31.62 -13.50 2.64
CA VAL A 190 -33.08 -13.53 2.39
C VAL A 190 -33.75 -13.99 3.68
N ILE A 191 -34.41 -13.05 4.35
CA ILE A 191 -35.19 -13.32 5.57
C ILE A 191 -36.66 -13.15 5.21
N ASN A 192 -37.46 -14.21 5.40
CA ASN A 192 -38.89 -14.24 5.08
C ASN A 192 -39.22 -13.82 3.63
N GLY A 193 -38.41 -14.28 2.67
CA GLY A 193 -38.59 -13.99 1.24
C GLY A 193 -38.21 -12.56 0.84
N LYS A 194 -37.67 -11.76 1.77
CA LYS A 194 -37.17 -10.40 1.49
C LYS A 194 -35.66 -10.34 1.64
N THR A 195 -35.05 -9.71 0.66
CA THR A 195 -33.64 -9.35 0.70
C THR A 195 -33.39 -8.37 1.85
N VAL A 196 -32.51 -8.75 2.78
CA VAL A 196 -32.08 -7.91 3.89
C VAL A 196 -30.56 -7.93 4.00
N TRP A 197 -29.99 -6.82 4.44
CA TRP A 197 -28.58 -6.77 4.81
C TRP A 197 -28.39 -7.43 6.19
N GLY A 198 -27.37 -8.26 6.34
CA GLY A 198 -27.06 -8.94 7.62
C GLY A 198 -26.71 -7.96 8.75
N HIS A 199 -26.83 -8.41 10.00
CA HIS A 199 -26.51 -7.61 11.19
C HIS A 199 -24.99 -7.59 11.52
N HIS A 200 -24.49 -6.45 12.01
CA HIS A 200 -23.10 -6.19 12.42
C HIS A 200 -22.82 -6.68 13.85
N ARG A 201 -21.78 -7.49 14.06
CA ARG A 201 -21.07 -7.66 15.34
C ARG A 201 -19.60 -8.01 15.08
N PHE A 202 -18.70 -7.39 15.84
CA PHE A 202 -17.30 -7.80 15.99
C PHE A 202 -17.24 -9.06 16.87
#